data_AF-A0A444Z6K4-F1
#
_entry.id   AF-A0A444Z6K4-F1
#
_cell.length_a   1.000
_cell.length_b   1.000
_cell.length_c   1.000
_cell.angle_alpha   90.00
_cell.angle_beta   90.00
_cell.angle_gamma   90.00
#
_symmetry.space_group_name_H-M   'P 1'
#
loop_
_entity.id
_entity.type
_entity.pdbx_description
1 polymer ?
#
loop_
_entity_poly.entity_id
_entity_poly.type
_entity_poly.pdbx_seq_one_letter_code
_entity_poly.pdbx_strand_id
1 'polypeptide(L)'
;MATFELYRRSTIGMCLTETLDEMVQNGTLSPELAIQVLVQFDKSMAEALETQVKSKVSIKGHLHTYRFCDNVWTFMLQDAVIKTDDCQENVGRVKIVACDSKLLTQ
;
A
#
# COMPACT_ATOMS: atom_id res chain seq x y z
N MET A 1 17.64 4.87 0.22
CA MET A 1 16.40 4.10 0.48
C MET A 1 15.22 5.03 0.66
N ALA A 2 14.62 5.40 -0.48
CA ALA A 2 13.28 5.93 -0.45
C ALA A 2 12.33 4.86 0.11
N THR A 3 11.45 5.25 1.02
CA THR A 3 10.41 4.35 1.55
C THR A 3 9.08 4.80 0.96
N PHE A 4 8.31 3.86 0.46
CA PHE A 4 7.03 4.20 -0.16
C PHE A 4 5.98 4.45 0.92
N GLU A 5 5.54 5.69 1.04
CA GLU A 5 4.37 6.05 1.87
C GLU A 5 3.06 5.47 1.29
N LEU A 6 3.10 4.81 0.13
CA LEU A 6 1.98 4.15 -0.52
C LEU A 6 1.18 3.27 0.45
N TYR A 7 1.89 2.50 1.29
CA TYR A 7 1.26 1.55 2.20
C TYR A 7 0.58 2.21 3.40
N ARG A 8 0.79 3.50 3.66
CA ARG A 8 0.02 4.24 4.69
C ARG A 8 -1.47 4.31 4.33
N ARG A 9 -1.83 4.15 3.05
CA ARG A 9 -3.23 4.08 2.58
C ARG A 9 -3.86 2.69 2.66
N SER A 10 -3.11 1.69 3.09
CA SER A 10 -3.68 0.37 3.41
C SER A 10 -4.49 0.45 4.70
N THR A 11 -5.37 -0.53 4.96
CA THR A 11 -6.16 -0.56 6.20
C THR A 11 -5.28 -0.47 7.45
N ILE A 12 -4.18 -1.22 7.51
CA ILE A 12 -3.25 -1.17 8.65
C ILE A 12 -2.56 0.20 8.78
N GLY A 13 -2.17 0.82 7.66
CA GLY A 13 -1.57 2.14 7.65
C GLY A 13 -2.53 3.25 8.08
N MET A 14 -3.80 3.18 7.65
CA MET A 14 -4.84 4.13 8.05
C MET A 14 -5.13 4.01 9.53
N CYS A 15 -5.34 2.80 10.05
CA CYS A 15 -5.56 2.59 11.49
C CYS A 15 -4.39 3.08 12.33
N LEU A 16 -3.14 2.87 11.88
CA LEU A 16 -1.96 3.42 12.57
C LEU A 16 -1.98 4.95 12.56
N THR A 17 -2.27 5.57 11.41
CA THR A 17 -2.30 7.04 11.29
C THR A 17 -3.38 7.64 12.19
N GLU A 18 -4.59 7.08 12.17
CA GLU A 18 -5.70 7.49 13.04
C GLU A 18 -5.33 7.39 14.53
N THR A 19 -4.68 6.29 14.93
CA THR A 19 -4.23 6.09 16.32
C THR A 19 -3.17 7.12 16.71
N LEU A 20 -2.20 7.38 15.84
CA LEU A 20 -1.15 8.37 16.09
C LEU A 20 -1.73 9.78 16.20
N ASP A 21 -2.70 10.13 15.35
CA ASP A 21 -3.40 11.41 15.40
C ASP A 21 -4.15 11.59 16.73
N GLU A 22 -4.85 10.57 17.23
CA GLU A 22 -5.50 10.60 18.55
C GLU A 22 -4.48 10.79 19.69
N MET A 23 -3.36 10.08 19.65
CA MET A 23 -2.30 10.21 20.66
C MET A 23 -1.66 11.60 20.67
N VAL A 24 -1.51 12.23 19.51
CA VAL A 24 -1.01 13.60 19.38
C VAL A 24 -2.04 14.60 19.90
N GLN A 25 -3.32 14.45 19.53
CA GLN A 25 -4.41 15.31 20.01
C GLN A 25 -4.55 15.27 21.53
N ASN A 26 -4.35 14.09 22.13
CA ASN A 26 -4.37 13.89 23.59
C ASN A 26 -3.08 14.33 24.30
N GLY A 27 -2.08 14.84 23.57
CA GLY A 27 -0.79 15.26 24.13
C GLY A 27 0.08 14.11 24.63
N THR A 28 -0.23 12.87 24.26
CA THR A 28 0.54 11.66 24.64
C THR A 28 1.81 11.53 23.81
N LEU A 29 1.77 11.92 22.53
CA LEU A 29 2.92 11.94 21.63
C LEU A 29 3.11 13.34 21.04
N SER A 30 4.37 13.69 20.75
CA SER A 30 4.63 14.88 19.93
C SER A 30 4.37 14.57 18.45
N PRO A 31 3.98 15.57 17.64
CA PRO A 31 3.82 15.40 16.20
C PRO A 31 5.08 14.84 15.51
N GLU A 32 6.26 15.27 15.94
CA GLU A 32 7.54 14.83 15.39
C GLU A 32 7.76 13.33 15.63
N LEU A 33 7.40 12.84 16.82
CA LEU A 33 7.53 11.43 17.16
C LEU A 33 6.54 10.57 16.36
N ALA A 34 5.30 11.04 16.17
CA ALA A 34 4.32 10.35 15.33
C ALA A 34 4.83 10.19 13.88
N ILE A 35 5.45 11.23 13.31
CA ILE A 35 6.08 11.16 11.99
C ILE A 35 7.20 10.12 11.96
N GLN A 36 8.05 10.04 12.99
CA GLN A 36 9.10 9.02 13.06
C GLN A 36 8.51 7.58 13.10
N VAL A 37 7.38 7.38 13.76
CA VAL A 37 6.67 6.09 13.75
C VAL A 37 6.17 5.75 12.35
N LEU A 38 5.61 6.71 11.61
CA LEU A 38 5.18 6.48 10.23
C LEU A 38 6.35 6.15 9.29
N VAL A 39 7.48 6.85 9.44
CA VAL A 39 8.71 6.53 8.67
C VAL A 39 9.21 5.13 8.98
N GLN A 40 9.13 4.70 10.25
CA GLN A 40 9.49 3.34 10.63
C GLN A 40 8.50 2.31 10.09
N PHE A 41 7.20 2.63 10.08
CA PHE A 41 6.18 1.78 9.46
C PHE A 41 6.46 1.55 7.97
N ASP A 42 6.82 2.58 7.21
CA ASP A 42 7.08 2.44 5.78
C ASP A 42 8.25 1.46 5.52
N LYS A 43 9.30 1.51 6.34
CA LYS A 43 10.43 0.57 6.27
C LYS A 43 10.00 -0.86 6.58
N SER A 44 9.34 -1.03 7.74
CA SER A 44 8.93 -2.35 8.21
C SER A 44 7.92 -3.02 7.28
N MET A 45 7.00 -2.26 6.68
CA MET A 45 6.03 -2.80 5.73
C MET A 45 6.70 -3.26 4.43
N ALA A 46 7.62 -2.47 3.89
CA ALA A 46 8.37 -2.85 2.69
C ALA A 46 9.20 -4.13 2.92
N GLU A 47 9.93 -4.19 4.03
CA GLU A 47 10.74 -5.35 4.41
C GLU A 47 9.88 -6.61 4.63
N ALA A 48 8.75 -6.49 5.33
CA ALA A 48 7.86 -7.63 5.58
C ALA A 48 7.26 -8.18 4.28
N LEU A 49 6.81 -7.31 3.37
CA LEU A 49 6.29 -7.72 2.07
C LEU A 49 7.36 -8.40 1.20
N GLU A 50 8.60 -7.93 1.25
CA GLU A 50 9.71 -8.51 0.47
C GLU A 50 10.18 -9.86 1.02
N THR A 51 10.33 -9.97 2.34
CA THR A 51 11.02 -11.10 2.97
C THR A 51 10.08 -12.21 3.44
N GLN A 52 8.84 -11.87 3.80
CA GLN A 52 7.91 -12.81 4.46
C GLN A 52 6.79 -13.28 3.53
N VAL A 53 6.38 -12.49 2.54
CA VAL A 53 5.25 -12.81 1.66
C VAL A 53 5.73 -13.54 0.40
N LYS A 54 5.23 -14.76 0.19
CA LYS A 54 5.58 -15.62 -0.97
C LYS A 54 4.39 -15.93 -1.88
N SER A 55 3.19 -15.60 -1.43
CA SER A 55 1.94 -15.87 -2.13
C SER A 55 1.88 -15.14 -3.46
N LYS A 56 1.28 -15.77 -4.47
CA LYS A 56 1.07 -15.18 -5.79
C LYS A 56 -0.41 -14.92 -6.02
N VAL A 57 -0.69 -13.84 -6.74
CA VAL A 57 -2.03 -13.42 -7.13
C VAL A 57 -2.08 -13.25 -8.64
N SER A 58 -3.15 -13.75 -9.26
CA SER A 58 -3.50 -13.45 -10.65
C SER A 58 -4.72 -12.53 -10.67
N ILE A 59 -4.64 -11.44 -11.43
CA ILE A 59 -5.73 -10.50 -11.62
C ILE A 59 -6.06 -10.48 -13.12
N LYS A 60 -7.32 -10.72 -13.47
CA LYS A 60 -7.85 -10.60 -14.84
C LYS A 60 -9.07 -9.71 -14.82
N GLY A 61 -9.25 -8.82 -15.78
CA GLY A 61 -10.42 -7.95 -15.84
C GLY A 61 -10.34 -7.00 -17.03
N HIS A 62 -11.36 -6.17 -17.20
CA HIS A 62 -11.41 -5.17 -18.26
C HIS A 62 -10.73 -3.88 -17.81
N LEU A 63 -9.73 -3.41 -18.54
CA LEU A 63 -9.08 -2.14 -18.25
C LEU A 63 -10.00 -0.98 -18.61
N HIS A 64 -10.43 -0.22 -17.61
CA HIS A 64 -11.27 0.96 -17.77
C HIS A 64 -10.43 2.21 -18.07
N THR A 65 -9.41 2.46 -17.25
CA THR A 65 -8.46 3.57 -17.46
C THR A 65 -7.11 3.24 -16.84
N TYR A 66 -6.05 3.87 -17.35
CA TYR A 66 -4.72 3.83 -16.77
C TYR A 66 -4.10 5.23 -16.72
N ARG A 67 -3.10 5.42 -15.85
CA ARG A 67 -2.28 6.63 -15.77
C ARG A 67 -0.88 6.27 -15.32
N PHE A 68 0.12 6.92 -15.90
CA PHE A 68 1.49 6.92 -15.41
C PHE A 68 1.94 8.35 -15.18
N CYS A 69 2.37 8.65 -13.96
CA CYS A 69 2.87 9.97 -13.55
C CYS A 69 3.79 9.78 -12.33
N ASP A 70 4.91 10.49 -12.27
CA ASP A 70 5.88 10.43 -11.17
C ASP A 70 6.32 9.01 -10.78
N ASN A 71 6.58 8.15 -11.77
CA ASN A 71 6.96 6.74 -11.58
C ASN A 71 5.91 5.88 -10.86
N VAL A 72 4.66 6.35 -10.80
CA VAL A 72 3.52 5.62 -10.26
C VAL A 72 2.54 5.27 -11.37
N TRP A 73 2.27 3.98 -11.50
CA TRP A 73 1.19 3.46 -12.32
C TRP A 73 -0.11 3.39 -11.51
N THR A 74 -1.21 3.85 -12.10
CA THR A 74 -2.56 3.63 -11.58
C THR A 74 -3.43 2.99 -12.66
N PHE A 75 -4.02 1.83 -12.35
CA PHE A 75 -4.98 1.14 -13.22
C PHE A 75 -6.34 1.06 -12.53
N MET A 76 -7.41 1.21 -13.31
CA MET A 76 -8.77 0.91 -12.89
C MET A 76 -9.29 -0.24 -13.74
N LEU A 77 -9.61 -1.37 -13.12
CA LEU A 77 -10.20 -2.54 -13.75
C LEU A 77 -11.69 -2.63 -13.41
N GLN A 78 -12.48 -3.14 -14.35
CA GLN A 78 -13.89 -3.52 -14.19
C GLN A 78 -14.03 -5.03 -14.37
N ASP A 79 -15.00 -5.61 -13.66
CA ASP A 79 -15.32 -7.04 -13.69
C ASP A 79 -14.07 -7.91 -13.53
N ALA A 80 -13.31 -7.61 -12.48
CA ALA A 80 -12.05 -8.26 -12.20
C ALA A 80 -12.26 -9.61 -11.51
N VAL A 81 -11.50 -10.61 -11.90
CA VAL A 81 -11.35 -11.90 -11.25
C VAL A 81 -9.98 -11.93 -10.60
N ILE A 82 -9.94 -12.02 -9.28
CA ILE A 82 -8.72 -12.16 -8.48
C ILE A 82 -8.61 -13.62 -8.07
N LYS A 83 -7.48 -14.25 -8.36
CA LYS A 83 -7.19 -15.64 -7.99
C LYS A 83 -5.94 -15.73 -7.13
N THR A 84 -6.05 -16.45 -6.04
CA THR A 84 -4.95 -16.98 -5.22
C THR A 84 -4.92 -18.51 -5.39
N ASP A 85 -3.97 -19.17 -4.75
CA ASP A 85 -3.87 -20.64 -4.79
C ASP A 85 -5.10 -21.33 -4.17
N ASP A 86 -5.72 -20.69 -3.18
CA ASP A 86 -6.83 -21.26 -2.40
C ASP A 86 -8.20 -20.69 -2.75
N CYS A 87 -8.27 -19.56 -3.47
CA CYS A 87 -9.52 -18.81 -3.66
C CYS A 87 -9.59 -18.13 -5.04
N GLN A 88 -10.82 -17.95 -5.52
CA GLN A 88 -11.14 -17.07 -6.64
C GLN A 88 -12.30 -16.16 -6.24
N GLU A 89 -12.11 -14.86 -6.41
CA GLU A 89 -13.11 -13.84 -6.15
C GLU A 89 -13.39 -12.99 -7.39
N ASN A 90 -14.66 -12.62 -7.55
CA ASN A 90 -15.10 -11.70 -8.60
C ASN A 90 -15.39 -10.33 -7.94
N VAL A 91 -14.73 -9.29 -8.45
CA VAL A 91 -14.78 -7.93 -7.92
C VAL A 91 -15.20 -6.99 -9.03
N GLY A 92 -16.31 -6.26 -8.83
CA GLY A 92 -16.86 -5.38 -9.88
C GLY A 92 -15.92 -4.25 -10.30
N ARG A 93 -15.08 -3.75 -9.38
CA ARG A 93 -14.08 -2.71 -9.67
C ARG A 93 -12.85 -2.83 -8.79
N VAL A 94 -11.67 -2.73 -9.40
CA VAL A 94 -10.38 -2.77 -8.69
C VAL A 94 -9.53 -1.58 -9.09
N LYS A 95 -8.90 -0.93 -8.12
CA LYS A 95 -7.86 0.09 -8.33
C LYS A 95 -6.50 -0.50 -7.97
N ILE A 96 -5.58 -0.49 -8.91
CA ILE A 96 -4.19 -0.91 -8.70
C ILE A 96 -3.32 0.34 -8.72
N VAL A 97 -2.51 0.54 -7.68
CA VAL A 97 -1.49 1.59 -7.62
C VAL A 97 -0.14 0.90 -7.43
N ALA A 98 0.79 1.13 -8.34
CA ALA A 98 2.10 0.46 -8.35
C ALA A 98 3.21 1.49 -8.52
N CYS A 99 4.18 1.49 -7.60
CA CYS A 99 5.39 2.30 -7.69
C CYS A 99 6.53 1.50 -8.33
N ASP A 100 7.43 2.17 -9.06
CA ASP A 100 8.62 1.52 -9.62
C ASP A 100 9.56 1.03 -8.53
N SER A 101 9.79 -0.29 -8.46
CA SER A 101 10.67 -0.91 -7.47
C SER A 101 12.13 -0.48 -7.58
N LYS A 102 12.57 0.07 -8.72
CA LYS A 102 13.93 0.61 -8.89
C LYS A 102 14.21 1.77 -7.94
N LEU A 103 13.17 2.46 -7.46
CA LEU A 103 13.29 3.53 -6.48
C LEU A 103 13.64 3.03 -5.07
N LEU A 104 13.43 1.74 -4.78
CA LEU A 104 13.85 1.12 -3.51
C LEU A 104 15.35 0.79 -3.47
N THR A 105 15.94 0.56 -4.66
CA THR A 105 17.34 0.16 -4.84
C THR A 105 18.31 1.33 -5.07
N GLN A 106 17.81 2.56 -5.12
CA GLN A 106 18.60 3.81 -5.11
C GLN A 106 18.68 4.43 -3.70
#